data_AF-A0A2A2TF54-F1
#
_entry.id   AF-A0A2A2TF54-F1
#
_cell.length_a   1.000
_cell.length_b   1.000
_cell.length_c   1.000
_cell.angle_alpha   90.00
_cell.angle_beta   90.00
_cell.angle_gamma   90.00
#
_symmetry.space_group_name_H-M   'P 1'
#
loop_
_entity.id
_entity.type
_entity.pdbx_description
1 polymer ?
#
loop_
_entity_poly.entity_id
_entity_poly.type
_entity_poly.pdbx_seq_one_letter_code
_entity_poly.pdbx_strand_id
1 'polypeptide(L)'
;MTQKPSPEKLVDTLLQTIDPSGIADESLRRTVEILLNVIEQLQAKTKELEEENQKLRDENNRLKGEQGKPDVKANKPKGFKENHSSEKERKTPKQHTKSNKNAHITIDRKEILKYPQSELPEDGVFKGYEEVRAILF
;
A
#
# COMPACT_ATOMS: atom_id res chain seq x y z
N MET A 1 -12.67 7.80 23.26
CA MET A 1 -11.86 6.60 22.97
C MET A 1 -10.56 6.70 23.77
N THR A 2 -10.49 6.02 24.90
CA THR A 2 -9.29 5.95 25.74
C THR A 2 -8.25 5.08 25.04
N GLN A 3 -7.18 5.69 24.51
CA GLN A 3 -6.04 4.93 24.04
C GLN A 3 -5.41 4.22 25.25
N LYS A 4 -5.52 2.89 25.28
CA LYS A 4 -4.83 2.07 26.28
C LYS A 4 -3.32 2.29 26.10
N PRO A 5 -2.56 2.63 27.15
CA PRO A 5 -1.14 2.91 26.99
C PRO A 5 -0.41 1.68 26.45
N SER A 6 0.52 1.90 25.52
CA SER A 6 1.40 0.86 24.97
C SER A 6 2.13 0.16 26.13
N PRO A 7 2.28 -1.18 26.11
CA PRO A 7 2.97 -1.92 27.16
C PRO A 7 4.37 -1.38 27.47
N GLU A 8 5.12 -0.92 26.46
CA GLU A 8 6.44 -0.30 26.62
C GLU A 8 6.42 0.91 27.56
N LYS A 9 5.44 1.80 27.40
CA LYS A 9 5.31 3.02 28.22
C LYS A 9 4.99 2.70 29.69
N LEU A 10 4.33 1.57 29.94
CA LEU A 10 4.05 1.11 31.30
C LEU A 10 5.31 0.60 31.98
N VAL A 11 6.19 -0.10 31.25
CA VAL A 11 7.46 -0.59 31.79
C VAL A 11 8.42 0.56 32.09
N ASP A 12 8.52 1.56 31.19
CA ASP A 12 9.33 2.76 31.43
C ASP A 12 8.87 3.53 32.67
N THR A 13 7.55 3.71 32.81
CA THR A 13 6.97 4.37 33.98
C THR A 13 7.28 3.57 35.25
N LEU A 14 7.21 2.25 35.18
CA LEU A 14 7.48 1.39 36.33
C LEU A 14 8.95 1.50 36.77
N LEU A 15 9.91 1.46 35.84
CA LEU A 15 11.33 1.57 36.16
C LEU A 15 11.69 2.93 36.79
N GLN A 16 11.07 4.02 36.32
CA GLN A 16 11.26 5.35 36.90
C GLN A 16 10.67 5.50 38.31
N THR A 17 9.76 4.62 38.72
CA THR A 17 9.09 4.68 40.03
C THR A 17 9.74 3.80 41.11
N ILE A 18 10.64 2.89 40.74
CA ILE A 18 11.28 1.98 41.68
C ILE A 18 12.49 2.66 42.33
N ASP A 19 12.47 2.81 43.65
CA ASP A 19 13.60 3.30 44.43
C ASP A 19 14.17 2.18 45.34
N PRO A 20 15.39 1.67 45.06
CA PRO A 20 16.03 0.64 45.87
C PRO A 20 16.62 1.16 47.19
N SER A 21 16.60 2.47 47.46
CA SER A 21 17.18 3.06 48.68
C SER A 21 16.54 2.59 49.99
N GLY A 22 15.28 2.14 49.94
CA GLY A 22 14.53 1.59 51.08
C GLY A 22 14.91 0.16 51.50
N ILE A 23 15.82 -0.50 50.76
CA ILE A 23 16.26 -1.86 51.07
C ILE A 23 17.35 -1.82 52.16
N ALA A 24 17.05 -2.43 53.32
CA ALA A 24 17.96 -2.47 54.46
C ALA A 24 19.19 -3.37 54.24
N ASP A 25 19.03 -4.45 53.49
CA ASP A 25 20.14 -5.37 53.15
C ASP A 25 20.98 -4.78 52.01
N GLU A 26 22.26 -4.51 52.29
CA GLU A 26 23.15 -3.88 51.32
C GLU A 26 23.46 -4.78 50.11
N SER A 27 23.57 -6.09 50.31
CA SER A 27 23.84 -7.04 49.22
C SER A 27 22.64 -7.16 48.27
N LEU A 28 21.43 -7.14 48.81
CA LEU A 28 20.19 -7.15 48.06
C LEU A 28 20.00 -5.82 47.33
N ARG A 29 20.27 -4.69 48.00
CA ARG A 29 20.21 -3.35 47.38
C ARG A 29 21.11 -3.27 46.14
N ARG A 30 22.37 -3.70 46.26
CA ARG A 30 23.31 -3.72 45.12
C ARG A 30 22.85 -4.63 44.00
N THR A 31 22.29 -5.79 44.33
CA THR A 31 21.76 -6.72 43.32
C THR A 31 20.60 -6.10 42.55
N VAL A 32 19.67 -5.43 43.25
CA VAL A 32 18.53 -4.74 42.63
C VAL A 32 18.99 -3.57 41.76
N GLU A 33 19.95 -2.76 42.22
CA GLU A 33 20.54 -1.67 41.40
C GLU A 33 21.12 -2.20 40.09
N ILE A 34 21.89 -3.30 40.13
CA ILE A 34 22.47 -3.92 38.93
C ILE A 34 21.37 -4.45 38.01
N LEU A 35 20.34 -5.11 38.55
CA LEU A 35 19.23 -5.62 37.76
C LEU A 35 18.48 -4.50 37.03
N LEU A 36 18.19 -3.38 37.72
CA LEU A 36 17.52 -2.24 37.10
C LEU A 36 18.34 -1.68 35.94
N ASN A 37 19.65 -1.49 36.13
CA ASN A 37 20.55 -1.03 35.07
C ASN A 37 20.56 -1.99 33.86
N VAL A 38 20.57 -3.30 34.09
CA VAL A 38 20.51 -4.30 33.02
C VAL A 38 19.18 -4.24 32.27
N ILE A 39 18.07 -4.08 32.99
CA ILE A 39 16.74 -3.96 32.38
C ILE A 39 16.66 -2.71 31.50
N GLU A 40 17.18 -1.56 31.96
CA GLU A 40 17.24 -0.33 31.16
C GLU A 40 18.05 -0.53 29.87
N GLN A 41 19.22 -1.16 29.96
CA GLN A 41 20.03 -1.48 28.78
C GLN A 41 19.30 -2.41 27.81
N LEU A 42 18.57 -3.40 28.33
CA LEU A 42 17.77 -4.31 27.50
C LEU A 42 16.62 -3.58 26.80
N GLN A 43 15.95 -2.65 27.48
CA GLN A 43 14.90 -1.84 26.85
C GLN A 43 15.45 -0.94 25.74
N ALA A 44 16.58 -0.27 25.98
CA ALA A 44 17.24 0.56 24.97
C ALA A 44 17.57 -0.26 23.71
N LYS A 45 18.16 -1.45 23.90
CA LYS A 45 18.48 -2.37 22.81
C LYS A 45 17.23 -2.90 22.10
N THR A 46 16.16 -3.18 22.84
CA THR A 46 14.89 -3.65 22.25
C THR A 46 14.32 -2.60 21.32
N LYS A 47 14.32 -1.33 21.75
CA LYS A 47 13.87 -0.21 20.93
C LYS A 47 14.70 -0.04 19.65
N GLU A 48 16.03 -0.11 19.77
CA GLU A 48 16.92 -0.07 18.60
C GLU A 48 16.61 -1.19 17.60
N LEU A 49 16.41 -2.41 18.10
CA LEU A 49 16.06 -3.57 17.27
C LEU A 49 14.71 -3.41 16.60
N GLU A 50 13.71 -2.86 17.28
CA GLU A 50 12.39 -2.60 16.71
C GLU A 50 12.46 -1.56 15.59
N GLU A 51 13.23 -0.49 15.79
CA GLU A 51 13.47 0.53 14.76
C GLU A 51 14.19 -0.05 13.54
N GLU A 52 15.21 -0.88 13.75
CA GLU A 52 15.93 -1.56 12.67
C GLU A 52 15.01 -2.55 11.94
N ASN A 53 14.24 -3.35 12.67
CA ASN A 53 13.30 -4.29 12.08
C ASN A 53 12.25 -3.57 11.21
N GLN A 54 11.77 -2.41 11.68
CA GLN A 54 10.84 -1.59 10.91
C GLN A 54 11.48 -1.07 9.62
N LYS A 55 12.72 -0.54 9.68
CA LYS A 55 13.47 -0.11 8.49
C LYS A 55 13.66 -1.25 7.49
N LEU A 56 14.03 -2.44 7.96
CA LEU A 56 14.23 -3.62 7.11
C LEU A 56 12.93 -4.08 6.46
N ARG A 57 11.80 -4.03 7.18
CA ARG A 57 10.48 -4.35 6.62
C ARG A 57 10.09 -3.37 5.52
N ASP A 58 10.30 -2.08 5.75
CA ASP A 58 9.99 -1.04 4.76
C ASP A 58 10.86 -1.18 3.51
N GLU A 59 12.15 -1.49 3.70
CA GLU A 59 13.08 -1.79 2.60
C GLU A 59 12.66 -3.05 1.82
N ASN A 60 12.26 -4.12 2.51
CA ASN A 60 11.81 -5.35 1.87
C ASN A 60 10.56 -5.12 1.00
N ASN A 61 9.60 -4.34 1.50
CA ASN A 61 8.39 -3.99 0.77
C ASN A 61 8.70 -3.13 -0.45
N ARG A 62 9.62 -2.16 -0.32
CA ARG A 62 10.12 -1.36 -1.44
C ARG A 62 10.72 -2.23 -2.54
N LEU A 63 11.58 -3.18 -2.18
CA LEU A 63 12.22 -4.09 -3.13
C LEU A 63 11.22 -5.02 -3.83
N LYS A 64 10.12 -5.40 -3.14
CA LYS A 64 9.03 -6.18 -3.72
C LYS A 64 8.09 -5.37 -4.62
N GLY A 65 8.27 -4.05 -4.71
CA GLY A 65 7.36 -3.17 -5.44
C GLY A 65 6.00 -2.99 -4.76
N GLU A 66 5.87 -3.41 -3.50
CA GLU A 66 4.69 -3.17 -2.68
C GLU A 66 4.74 -1.74 -2.12
N GLN A 67 3.59 -1.07 -2.01
CA GLN A 67 3.53 0.18 -1.26
C GLN A 67 3.80 -0.15 0.21
N GLY A 68 4.86 0.44 0.77
CA GLY A 68 5.18 0.33 2.19
C GLY A 68 4.04 0.79 3.09
N LYS A 69 4.21 0.65 4.41
CA LYS A 69 3.17 1.01 5.39
C LYS A 69 2.76 2.48 5.18
N PRO A 70 1.48 2.77 4.86
CA PRO A 70 1.06 4.15 4.63
C PRO A 70 1.15 4.95 5.94
N ASP A 71 1.73 6.15 5.88
CA ASP A 71 1.69 7.13 6.97
C ASP A 71 0.26 7.68 7.09
N VAL A 72 -0.57 7.03 7.90
CA VAL A 72 -1.94 7.48 8.17
C VAL A 72 -1.88 8.64 9.16
N LYS A 73 -1.81 9.86 8.63
CA LYS A 73 -1.95 11.08 9.43
C LYS A 73 -3.33 11.10 10.11
N ALA A 74 -3.37 11.60 11.35
CA ALA A 74 -4.61 11.76 12.09
C ALA A 74 -5.64 12.58 11.28
N ASN A 75 -6.89 12.10 11.25
CA ASN A 75 -8.00 12.84 10.68
C ASN A 75 -8.20 14.14 11.48
N LYS A 76 -7.62 15.25 11.01
CA LYS A 76 -8.06 16.58 11.44
C LYS A 76 -9.54 16.68 11.05
N PRO A 77 -10.43 17.18 11.94
CA PRO A 77 -11.80 17.49 11.53
C PRO A 77 -11.69 18.39 10.30
N LYS A 78 -12.42 18.06 9.23
CA LYS A 78 -12.45 18.80 7.97
C LYS A 78 -13.04 20.20 8.22
N GLY A 79 -12.27 21.07 8.86
CA GLY A 79 -12.53 22.49 8.92
C GLY A 79 -12.16 23.08 7.58
N PHE A 80 -13.17 23.52 6.85
CA PHE A 80 -13.11 24.39 5.68
C PHE A 80 -12.04 24.03 4.64
N LYS A 81 -12.43 23.18 3.69
CA LYS A 81 -11.88 23.28 2.35
C LYS A 81 -12.38 24.59 1.73
N GLU A 82 -11.78 25.72 2.11
CA GLU A 82 -11.83 26.88 1.24
C GLU A 82 -11.03 26.51 -0.01
N ASN A 83 -11.78 26.21 -1.07
CA ASN A 83 -11.21 25.96 -2.37
C ASN A 83 -10.74 27.32 -2.91
N HIS A 84 -9.55 27.77 -2.50
CA HIS A 84 -8.90 29.02 -2.95
C HIS A 84 -8.45 28.97 -4.41
N SER A 85 -9.05 28.09 -5.22
CA SER A 85 -8.68 27.86 -6.60
C SER A 85 -9.55 28.71 -7.52
N SER A 86 -8.97 29.76 -8.07
CA SER A 86 -9.55 30.58 -9.15
C SER A 86 -9.69 29.83 -10.49
N GLU A 87 -9.33 28.54 -10.51
CA GLU A 87 -9.47 27.64 -11.68
C GLU A 87 -10.91 27.55 -12.17
N LYS A 88 -11.90 27.69 -11.28
CA LYS A 88 -13.32 27.73 -11.65
C LYS A 88 -13.70 28.98 -12.45
N GLU A 89 -13.06 30.12 -12.19
CA GLU A 89 -13.33 31.38 -12.90
C GLU A 89 -12.70 31.41 -14.31
N ARG A 90 -11.66 30.60 -14.54
CA ARG A 90 -10.97 30.50 -15.85
C ARG A 90 -11.59 29.49 -16.81
N LYS A 91 -12.47 28.60 -16.34
CA LYS A 91 -12.94 27.46 -17.13
C LYS A 91 -14.35 27.67 -17.67
N THR A 92 -14.46 27.98 -18.95
CA THR A 92 -15.72 27.80 -19.69
C THR A 92 -15.88 26.32 -20.05
N PRO A 93 -16.92 25.63 -19.54
CA PRO A 93 -17.13 24.22 -19.88
C PRO A 93 -17.57 24.11 -21.34
N LYS A 94 -16.68 23.60 -22.20
CA LYS A 94 -17.07 23.16 -23.55
C LYS A 94 -17.79 21.83 -23.46
N GLN A 95 -18.94 21.72 -24.12
CA GLN A 95 -19.65 20.45 -24.33
C GLN A 95 -18.71 19.47 -25.04
N HIS A 96 -18.32 18.40 -24.34
CA HIS A 96 -17.49 17.35 -24.91
C HIS A 96 -18.37 16.33 -25.63
N THR A 97 -18.30 16.30 -26.95
CA THR A 97 -18.93 15.25 -27.76
C THR A 97 -17.92 14.13 -28.01
N LYS A 98 -18.25 12.92 -27.55
CA LYS A 98 -17.43 11.73 -27.79
C LYS A 98 -17.68 11.27 -29.22
N SER A 99 -16.74 11.49 -30.14
CA SER A 99 -16.76 10.84 -31.44
C SER A 99 -16.07 9.47 -31.34
N ASN A 100 -16.60 8.47 -32.06
CA ASN A 100 -15.89 7.21 -32.24
C ASN A 100 -14.73 7.46 -33.21
N LYS A 101 -13.51 7.11 -32.79
CA LYS A 101 -12.29 7.28 -33.60
C LYS A 101 -12.30 6.43 -34.87
N ASN A 102 -13.18 5.42 -34.93
CA ASN A 102 -13.22 4.43 -35.99
C ASN A 102 -14.57 4.43 -36.75
N ALA A 103 -15.26 5.57 -36.84
CA ALA A 103 -16.56 5.64 -37.53
C ALA A 103 -16.49 5.24 -39.03
N HIS A 104 -15.33 5.37 -39.65
CA HIS A 104 -15.09 4.96 -41.03
C HIS A 104 -13.71 4.30 -41.13
N ILE A 105 -13.67 2.96 -41.17
CA ILE A 105 -12.45 2.20 -41.41
C ILE A 105 -12.42 1.84 -42.89
N THR A 106 -11.50 2.42 -43.65
CA THR A 106 -11.21 2.01 -45.03
C THR A 106 -10.46 0.70 -45.03
N ILE A 107 -10.94 -0.29 -45.79
CA ILE A 107 -10.25 -1.56 -45.95
C ILE A 107 -9.14 -1.38 -46.99
N ASP A 108 -7.91 -1.20 -46.54
CA ASP A 108 -6.76 -0.90 -47.42
C ASP A 108 -6.26 -2.13 -48.20
N ARG A 109 -6.57 -3.35 -47.74
CA ARG A 109 -6.13 -4.60 -48.37
C ARG A 109 -7.19 -5.69 -48.23
N LYS A 110 -7.49 -6.38 -49.33
CA LYS A 110 -8.29 -7.61 -49.35
C LYS A 110 -7.46 -8.72 -49.96
N GLU A 111 -7.38 -9.85 -49.28
CA GLU A 111 -6.67 -11.04 -49.75
C GLU A 111 -7.58 -12.25 -49.66
N ILE A 112 -7.61 -13.05 -50.73
CA ILE A 112 -8.38 -14.29 -50.78
C ILE A 112 -7.42 -15.43 -50.42
N LEU A 113 -7.60 -15.99 -49.23
CA LEU A 113 -6.85 -17.16 -48.79
C LEU A 113 -7.52 -18.43 -49.31
N LYS A 114 -6.80 -19.19 -50.14
CA LYS A 114 -7.22 -20.53 -50.56
C LYS A 114 -6.64 -21.53 -49.57
N TYR A 115 -7.51 -22.20 -48.82
CA TYR A 115 -7.09 -23.23 -47.87
C TYR A 115 -6.99 -24.60 -48.58
N PRO A 116 -5.91 -25.36 -48.40
CA PRO A 116 -5.78 -26.67 -49.02
C PRO A 116 -6.79 -27.65 -48.42
N GLN A 117 -7.62 -28.24 -49.29
CA GLN A 117 -8.68 -29.16 -48.87
C GLN A 117 -8.15 -30.45 -48.22
N SER A 118 -6.89 -30.81 -48.50
CA SER A 118 -6.20 -31.96 -47.91
C SER A 118 -5.87 -31.82 -46.43
N GLU A 119 -5.91 -30.60 -45.89
CA GLU A 119 -5.69 -30.34 -44.46
C GLU A 119 -7.00 -30.27 -43.67
N LEU A 120 -8.15 -30.36 -44.34
CA LEU A 120 -9.44 -30.40 -43.67
C LEU A 120 -9.65 -31.78 -43.03
N PRO A 121 -10.24 -31.84 -41.82
CA PRO A 121 -10.69 -33.09 -41.24
C PRO A 121 -11.69 -33.81 -42.17
N GLU A 122 -11.73 -35.14 -42.12
CA GLU A 122 -12.61 -35.96 -42.98
C GLU A 122 -14.11 -35.63 -42.82
N ASP A 123 -14.52 -35.10 -41.67
CA ASP A 123 -15.90 -34.68 -41.36
C ASP A 123 -16.18 -33.19 -41.66
N GLY A 124 -15.21 -32.48 -42.25
CA GLY A 124 -15.33 -31.07 -42.63
C GLY A 124 -16.26 -30.85 -43.82
N VAL A 125 -17.50 -30.41 -43.56
CA VAL A 125 -18.46 -30.02 -44.61
C VAL A 125 -18.57 -28.50 -44.73
N PHE A 126 -18.51 -27.98 -45.96
CA PHE A 126 -18.75 -26.57 -46.22
C PHE A 126 -20.22 -26.19 -45.93
N LYS A 127 -20.44 -25.25 -45.00
CA LYS A 127 -21.79 -24.85 -44.53
C LYS A 127 -22.27 -23.48 -45.04
N GLY A 128 -21.50 -22.81 -45.89
CA GLY A 128 -21.83 -21.48 -46.44
C GLY A 128 -20.98 -20.35 -45.88
N TYR A 129 -21.44 -19.12 -46.08
CA TYR A 129 -20.75 -17.89 -45.65
C TYR A 129 -21.55 -17.19 -44.54
N GLU A 130 -20.84 -16.64 -43.55
CA GLU A 130 -21.41 -15.82 -42.48
C GLU A 130 -20.83 -14.40 -42.54
N GLU A 131 -21.69 -13.38 -42.54
CA GLU A 131 -21.26 -11.97 -42.50
C GLU A 131 -20.91 -11.60 -41.05
N VAL A 132 -19.62 -11.60 -40.73
CA VAL A 132 -19.14 -11.20 -39.40
C VAL A 132 -18.89 -9.69 -39.38
N ARG A 133 -19.67 -8.96 -38.59
CA ARG A 133 -19.36 -7.56 -38.27
C ARG A 133 -18.41 -7.53 -37.08
N ALA A 134 -17.20 -7.01 -37.28
CA ALA A 134 -16.26 -6.76 -36.19
C ALA A 134 -16.83 -5.67 -35.26
N ILE A 135 -17.35 -6.08 -34.10
CA ILE A 135 -17.75 -5.15 -33.02
C ILE A 135 -16.50 -4.90 -32.18
N LEU A 136 -15.95 -3.69 -32.24
CA LEU A 136 -14.87 -3.26 -31.33
C LEU A 136 -15.47 -2.83 -29.98
N PHE A 137 -15.05 -3.48 -28.89
CA PHE A 137 -15.31 -3.09 -27.49
C PHE A 137 -14.38 -1.97 -27.03
#